data_AF-A0A7S3ME77-F1
#
_entry.id   AF-A0A7S3ME77-F1
#
_cell.length_a   1.000
_cell.length_b   1.000
_cell.length_c   1.000
_cell.angle_alpha   90.00
_cell.angle_beta   90.00
_cell.angle_gamma   90.00
#
_symmetry.space_group_name_H-M   'P 1'
#
loop_
_entity.id
_entity.type
_entity.pdbx_description
1 polymer ?
#
loop_
_entity_poly.entity_id
_entity_poly.type
_entity_poly.pdbx_seq_one_letter_code
_entity_poly.pdbx_strand_id
1 'polypeptide(L)'
;MLRNLFLCAVIALVSTFYTLEACTNLLVQKSASTDNSNIIAYNADASNFYTTIYHYPAGLHSNGTVRKMWSWDYATYLGEIPEAAETYNVVGNVNEHGLVITESTFGGLTELICTRRNGKMDYGSLIWVTLQRSRNAREAITTMTNLVADHGYASTGESFSIADQNELWILELIGKGRHGLGAVWVARKVPEGYVSGHANQARITTFPLDDPENTLYSKDVITFARDIGLYDGADTEFSFSDVYDPVTFDGARFCEARVWSYFSTIMGKEWSDKYLDYAQGYNLSNRMPLWVKPTAKISPQDVMQGMRNHYEGTALDNSGTQFPDVGAESAHLPIRHGSLYWSTPDHKDKQYFNERTIAQSPTGWSIVCQSRADVPKEMAALMWFGIDDSSTSVHFPVYGSVTKVSQGWAGLGPQDGATPPLMTFSLDSAFYVFNLVANWAYSRWDVIYPDVIARILSKEAAYFDRVKETDPQVAALLNNGDKKGAVELMTSFSTDIGDQLLKDWFAFFGELFVKYRDGYVTTANPKIPVCGCDSASQGYSDQWYNRVVDENGERYLVPADATNLKAGKHGRPTTSKRDLRAFN
;
A
#
# COMPACT_ATOMS: atom_id res chain seq x y z
N MET A 1 28.65 -29.95 50.69
CA MET A 1 27.85 -31.06 50.16
C MET A 1 26.39 -30.71 50.46
N LEU A 2 25.48 -30.92 49.49
CA LEU A 2 24.09 -30.41 49.40
C LEU A 2 23.95 -29.10 48.62
N ARG A 3 23.72 -29.35 47.32
CA ARG A 3 23.46 -28.49 46.17
C ARG A 3 22.00 -28.78 45.77
N ASN A 4 21.36 -27.79 45.14
CA ASN A 4 20.28 -27.94 44.17
C ASN A 4 18.87 -28.18 44.78
N LEU A 5 17.76 -27.60 44.31
CA LEU A 5 17.48 -26.76 43.14
C LEU A 5 16.04 -26.24 43.36
N PHE A 6 15.81 -24.94 43.49
CA PHE A 6 14.50 -24.33 43.25
C PHE A 6 14.75 -22.86 42.91
N LEU A 7 14.92 -22.59 41.62
CA LEU A 7 14.70 -21.26 41.08
C LEU A 7 13.89 -21.44 39.80
N CYS A 8 12.60 -21.14 39.89
CA CYS A 8 11.70 -21.03 38.75
C CYS A 8 12.23 -19.93 37.81
N ALA A 9 12.77 -20.34 36.67
CA ALA A 9 13.00 -19.43 35.56
C ALA A 9 11.67 -19.24 34.82
N VAL A 10 10.96 -18.16 35.12
CA VAL A 10 9.93 -17.62 34.24
C VAL A 10 10.66 -17.01 33.05
N ILE A 11 10.81 -17.78 31.97
CA ILE A 11 11.18 -17.23 30.67
C ILE A 11 9.94 -16.50 30.17
N ALA A 12 9.90 -15.18 30.39
CA ALA A 12 8.99 -14.32 29.66
C ALA A 12 9.44 -14.36 28.19
N LEU A 13 8.70 -15.10 27.36
CA LEU A 13 8.68 -14.86 25.93
C LEU A 13 8.15 -13.42 25.76
N VAL A 14 9.06 -12.47 25.65
CA VAL A 14 8.73 -11.16 25.09
C VAL A 14 8.57 -11.41 23.60
N SER A 15 7.38 -11.82 23.19
CA SER A 15 6.94 -11.70 21.81
C SER A 15 6.88 -10.19 21.53
N THR A 16 7.97 -9.64 20.99
CA THR A 16 7.96 -8.35 20.34
C THR A 16 7.00 -8.46 19.17
N PHE A 17 5.77 -7.99 19.36
CA PHE A 17 4.86 -7.74 18.26
C PHE A 17 5.49 -6.64 17.42
N TYR A 18 6.22 -7.03 16.37
CA TYR A 18 6.54 -6.09 15.30
C TYR A 18 5.22 -5.77 14.63
N THR A 19 4.77 -4.51 14.72
CA THR A 19 3.78 -3.98 13.80
C THR A 19 4.40 -4.08 12.41
N LEU A 20 3.78 -4.87 11.53
CA LEU A 20 4.18 -4.99 10.14
C LEU A 20 3.76 -3.70 9.43
N GLU A 21 4.60 -2.67 9.54
CA GLU A 21 4.53 -1.48 8.70
C GLU A 21 5.32 -1.78 7.44
N ALA A 22 4.65 -1.79 6.30
CA ALA A 22 5.30 -2.08 5.03
C ALA A 22 4.58 -1.34 3.91
N CYS A 23 5.30 -0.54 3.13
CA CYS A 23 4.71 0.35 2.15
C CYS A 23 5.23 0.00 0.77
N THR A 24 4.44 0.25 -0.28
CA THR A 24 4.91 0.14 -1.67
C THR A 24 4.64 1.44 -2.39
N ASN A 25 5.61 1.90 -3.17
CA ASN A 25 5.55 3.12 -3.94
C ASN A 25 5.84 2.82 -5.42
N LEU A 26 5.01 3.29 -6.35
CA LEU A 26 5.24 3.17 -7.80
C LEU A 26 5.29 4.56 -8.43
N LEU A 27 6.32 4.81 -9.25
CA LEU A 27 6.66 6.15 -9.71
C LEU A 27 6.72 6.21 -11.23
N VAL A 28 6.04 7.16 -11.85
CA VAL A 28 6.06 7.39 -13.30
C VAL A 28 6.41 8.84 -13.58
N GLN A 29 7.53 9.09 -14.25
CA GLN A 29 7.88 10.43 -14.68
C GLN A 29 6.98 10.87 -15.86
N LYS A 30 6.63 12.15 -15.95
CA LYS A 30 5.64 12.67 -16.91
C LYS A 30 5.82 12.30 -18.37
N SER A 31 7.06 12.23 -18.87
CA SER A 31 7.32 11.84 -20.25
C SER A 31 7.12 10.33 -20.48
N ALA A 32 7.13 9.53 -19.41
CA ALA A 32 6.75 8.12 -19.42
C ALA A 32 5.24 7.91 -19.27
N SER A 33 4.47 8.90 -18.83
CA SER A 33 3.03 8.76 -18.65
C SER A 33 2.24 9.05 -19.93
N THR A 34 1.03 8.49 -20.01
CA THR A 34 0.13 8.69 -21.17
C THR A 34 -0.46 10.10 -21.22
N ASP A 35 -0.52 10.81 -20.09
CA ASP A 35 -1.19 12.11 -19.93
C ASP A 35 -0.26 13.25 -19.50
N ASN A 36 1.06 13.04 -19.57
CA ASN A 36 2.07 14.04 -19.21
C ASN A 36 2.03 14.49 -17.74
N SER A 37 1.52 13.65 -16.83
CA SER A 37 1.60 13.87 -15.38
C SER A 37 2.75 13.08 -14.75
N ASN A 38 3.42 13.65 -13.75
CA ASN A 38 4.21 12.85 -12.82
C ASN A 38 3.23 12.08 -11.93
N ILE A 39 3.42 10.77 -11.78
CA ILE A 39 2.52 9.90 -11.01
C ILE A 39 3.31 9.28 -9.86
N ILE A 40 2.77 9.41 -8.65
CA ILE A 40 3.23 8.72 -7.45
C ILE A 40 2.07 7.89 -6.92
N ALA A 41 2.26 6.59 -6.80
CA ALA A 41 1.32 5.72 -6.09
C ALA A 41 1.92 5.18 -4.80
N TYR A 42 1.08 4.96 -3.79
CA TYR A 42 1.48 4.60 -2.44
C TYR A 42 0.41 3.74 -1.76
N ASN A 43 0.83 2.58 -1.28
CA ASN A 43 0.09 1.74 -0.33
C ASN A 43 0.69 1.96 1.07
N ALA A 44 -0.14 2.46 1.99
CA ALA A 44 0.21 2.69 3.38
C ALA A 44 -0.23 1.50 4.25
N ASP A 45 0.60 0.47 4.42
CA ASP A 45 0.16 -0.76 5.08
C ASP A 45 0.58 -0.80 6.54
N ALA A 46 -0.42 -0.80 7.43
CA ALA A 46 -0.24 -1.03 8.85
C ALA A 46 -1.56 -1.50 9.47
N SER A 47 -1.51 -2.60 10.24
CA SER A 47 -2.71 -3.24 10.82
C SER A 47 -3.51 -2.37 11.80
N ASN A 48 -2.92 -1.28 12.29
CA ASN A 48 -3.48 -0.33 13.24
C ASN A 48 -3.86 1.01 12.59
N PHE A 49 -3.80 1.13 11.26
CA PHE A 49 -4.26 2.35 10.60
C PHE A 49 -5.79 2.37 10.48
N TYR A 50 -6.39 3.41 11.06
CA TYR A 50 -7.74 3.83 10.72
C TYR A 50 -7.63 5.01 9.81
N THR A 51 -8.20 4.86 8.64
CA THR A 51 -7.80 5.71 7.55
C THR A 51 -8.84 6.76 7.25
N THR A 52 -8.35 7.98 7.06
CA THR A 52 -9.14 9.12 6.62
C THR A 52 -8.29 9.99 5.71
N ILE A 53 -8.91 10.72 4.80
CA ILE A 53 -8.25 11.79 4.07
C ILE A 53 -8.05 12.96 5.05
N TYR A 54 -6.81 13.18 5.45
CA TYR A 54 -6.44 14.32 6.28
C TYR A 54 -6.60 15.62 5.49
N HIS A 55 -7.10 16.67 6.14
CA HIS A 55 -7.26 17.99 5.52
C HIS A 55 -6.72 19.08 6.43
N TYR A 56 -5.76 19.85 5.92
CA TYR A 56 -5.17 20.99 6.59
C TYR A 56 -5.44 22.26 5.77
N PRO A 57 -6.26 23.21 6.26
CA PRO A 57 -6.55 24.42 5.52
C PRO A 57 -5.33 25.35 5.45
N ALA A 58 -5.24 26.11 4.36
CA ALA A 58 -4.28 27.21 4.25
C ALA A 58 -4.52 28.27 5.34
N GLY A 59 -3.46 28.94 5.81
CA GLY A 59 -3.56 29.87 6.92
C GLY A 59 -2.39 30.84 7.04
N LEU A 60 -2.66 31.97 7.72
CA LEU A 60 -1.65 32.94 8.14
C LEU A 60 -1.51 32.89 9.66
N HIS A 61 -0.28 32.84 10.15
CA HIS A 61 0.02 32.65 11.56
C HIS A 61 0.82 33.82 12.13
N SER A 62 0.54 34.18 13.38
CA SER A 62 1.26 35.28 14.05
C SER A 62 2.71 34.87 14.37
N ASN A 63 3.62 35.83 14.38
CA ASN A 63 5.01 35.57 14.76
C ASN A 63 5.08 34.97 16.18
N GLY A 64 5.92 33.94 16.37
CA GLY A 64 6.05 33.20 17.63
C GLY A 64 4.99 32.12 17.86
N THR A 65 4.09 31.89 16.90
CA THR A 65 3.17 30.73 16.95
C THR A 65 4.00 29.44 16.92
N VAL A 66 3.58 28.45 17.72
CA VAL A 66 4.23 27.14 17.80
C VAL A 66 3.27 26.04 17.34
N ARG A 67 3.82 25.03 16.67
CA ARG A 67 3.12 23.81 16.27
C ARG A 67 3.54 22.68 17.19
N LYS A 68 2.56 21.96 17.72
CA LYS A 68 2.76 20.69 18.43
C LYS A 68 3.04 19.56 17.45
N MET A 69 4.03 18.74 17.78
CA MET A 69 4.44 17.60 16.97
C MET A 69 4.07 16.30 17.67
N TRP A 70 3.47 15.40 16.91
CA TRP A 70 3.06 14.08 17.36
C TRP A 70 3.56 13.03 16.38
N SER A 71 4.15 11.97 16.91
CA SER A 71 4.54 10.80 16.11
C SER A 71 3.32 10.18 15.46
N TRP A 72 3.42 9.95 14.15
CA TRP A 72 2.36 9.30 13.39
C TRP A 72 2.16 7.82 13.81
N ASP A 73 3.22 7.01 13.96
CA ASP A 73 3.06 5.60 14.34
C ASP A 73 2.66 5.41 15.80
N TYR A 74 3.25 6.22 16.68
CA TYR A 74 3.19 5.99 18.12
C TYR A 74 2.18 6.89 18.84
N ALA A 75 1.55 7.84 18.15
CA ALA A 75 0.67 8.86 18.73
C ALA A 75 1.32 9.59 19.93
N THR A 76 2.65 9.71 19.93
CA THR A 76 3.40 10.27 21.06
C THR A 76 3.81 11.71 20.80
N TYR A 77 3.67 12.55 21.82
CA TYR A 77 4.09 13.94 21.74
C TYR A 77 5.61 14.04 21.60
N LEU A 78 6.08 14.69 20.53
CA LEU A 78 7.49 14.85 20.21
C LEU A 78 8.03 16.26 20.56
N GLY A 79 7.15 17.19 20.92
CA GLY A 79 7.52 18.55 21.31
C GLY A 79 6.89 19.62 20.42
N GLU A 80 7.53 20.78 20.33
CA GLU A 80 7.03 21.92 19.55
C GLU A 80 8.12 22.47 18.61
N ILE A 81 7.68 22.95 17.44
CA ILE A 81 8.50 23.66 16.46
C ILE A 81 7.85 25.03 16.16
N PRO A 82 8.62 26.02 15.68
CA PRO A 82 8.03 27.25 15.16
C PRO A 82 7.04 26.97 14.03
N GLU A 83 5.89 27.64 14.07
CA GLU A 83 4.93 27.61 12.97
C GLU A 83 5.38 28.53 11.84
N ALA A 84 5.10 28.14 10.59
CA ALA A 84 5.36 28.98 9.43
C ALA A 84 4.39 30.17 9.39
N ALA A 85 4.84 31.33 8.91
CA ALA A 85 4.00 32.52 8.81
C ALA A 85 2.80 32.32 7.86
N GLU A 86 2.97 31.48 6.84
CA GLU A 86 1.94 31.06 5.88
C GLU A 86 1.99 29.53 5.75
N THR A 87 0.82 28.90 5.73
CA THR A 87 0.66 27.47 5.41
C THR A 87 -0.27 27.28 4.21
N TYR A 88 -0.02 26.27 3.41
CA TYR A 88 -0.81 25.91 2.22
C TYR A 88 -1.88 24.86 2.52
N ASN A 89 -2.92 24.82 1.68
CA ASN A 89 -3.97 23.81 1.77
C ASN A 89 -3.42 22.44 1.38
N VAL A 90 -3.64 21.44 2.24
CA VAL A 90 -3.19 20.05 2.05
C VAL A 90 -4.36 19.10 2.22
N VAL A 91 -4.52 18.17 1.28
CA VAL A 91 -5.56 17.13 1.27
C VAL A 91 -4.88 15.79 1.02
N GLY A 92 -4.96 14.88 1.98
CA GLY A 92 -4.18 13.62 1.96
C GLY A 92 -2.68 13.90 1.84
N ASN A 93 -2.08 13.42 0.76
CA ASN A 93 -0.64 13.53 0.47
C ASN A 93 -0.32 14.56 -0.62
N VAL A 94 -1.26 15.46 -0.92
CA VAL A 94 -1.11 16.49 -1.96
C VAL A 94 -1.46 17.88 -1.45
N ASN A 95 -0.95 18.94 -2.09
CA ASN A 95 -1.30 20.32 -1.77
C ASN A 95 -1.86 21.13 -2.96
N GLU A 96 -2.34 22.35 -2.69
CA GLU A 96 -2.92 23.26 -3.70
C GLU A 96 -1.93 23.77 -4.76
N HIS A 97 -0.64 23.44 -4.63
CA HIS A 97 0.41 23.82 -5.58
C HIS A 97 0.78 22.68 -6.55
N GLY A 98 0.13 21.52 -6.45
CA GLY A 98 0.46 20.36 -7.28
C GLY A 98 1.60 19.50 -6.74
N LEU A 99 2.06 19.77 -5.52
CA LEU A 99 3.10 18.98 -4.85
C LEU A 99 2.48 17.73 -4.22
N VAL A 100 3.16 16.61 -4.39
CA VAL A 100 2.84 15.29 -3.85
C VAL A 100 4.04 14.79 -3.05
N ILE A 101 3.80 14.27 -1.84
CA ILE A 101 4.84 13.63 -1.04
C ILE A 101 4.28 12.34 -0.41
N THR A 102 4.96 11.22 -0.64
CA THR A 102 4.68 9.92 -0.01
C THR A 102 5.97 9.25 0.44
N GLU A 103 5.91 8.03 0.98
CA GLU A 103 7.07 7.34 1.52
C GLU A 103 7.04 5.81 1.32
N SER A 104 8.18 5.18 1.55
CA SER A 104 8.28 3.78 1.98
C SER A 104 9.40 3.60 2.99
N THR A 105 9.10 2.99 4.13
CA THR A 105 10.03 2.77 5.25
C THR A 105 11.02 1.65 5.03
N PHE A 106 12.30 1.95 4.84
CA PHE A 106 13.33 0.92 4.71
C PHE A 106 13.95 0.50 6.05
N GLY A 107 13.71 1.25 7.14
CA GLY A 107 14.22 0.93 8.47
C GLY A 107 15.70 1.28 8.63
N GLY A 108 16.56 0.61 7.85
CA GLY A 108 18.01 0.77 7.85
C GLY A 108 18.68 0.23 9.10
N LEU A 109 19.92 0.66 9.35
CA LEU A 109 20.70 0.23 10.51
C LEU A 109 20.03 0.63 11.84
N THR A 110 19.79 -0.34 12.71
CA THR A 110 19.10 -0.14 14.00
C THR A 110 19.78 0.91 14.90
N GLU A 111 21.10 1.07 14.82
CA GLU A 111 21.82 2.07 15.61
C GLU A 111 21.60 3.52 15.18
N LEU A 112 21.08 3.71 13.96
CA LEU A 112 20.77 5.01 13.36
C LEU A 112 19.29 5.42 13.57
N ILE A 113 18.45 4.47 13.99
CA ILE A 113 17.05 4.72 14.34
C ILE A 113 16.97 5.63 15.58
N CYS A 114 16.15 6.66 15.50
CA CYS A 114 15.87 7.56 16.62
C CYS A 114 14.37 7.61 16.83
N THR A 115 13.85 7.10 17.95
CA THR A 115 12.39 7.09 18.19
C THR A 115 11.93 8.21 19.13
N ARG A 116 12.79 8.74 20.02
CA ARG A 116 12.37 9.75 21.04
C ARG A 116 13.44 10.70 21.58
N ARG A 117 14.73 10.33 21.55
CA ARG A 117 15.73 11.06 22.36
C ARG A 117 16.24 12.35 21.71
N ASN A 118 16.19 12.47 20.39
CA ASN A 118 16.93 13.52 19.66
C ASN A 118 16.17 14.13 18.47
N GLY A 119 14.84 13.99 18.36
CA GLY A 119 14.12 14.50 17.20
C GLY A 119 12.68 14.86 17.48
N LYS A 120 12.18 15.86 16.75
CA LYS A 120 10.78 16.30 16.80
C LYS A 120 10.02 15.97 15.52
N MET A 121 10.73 15.61 14.46
CA MET A 121 10.16 15.26 13.16
C MET A 121 10.14 13.74 13.00
N ASP A 122 9.00 13.10 13.20
CA ASP A 122 8.77 11.77 12.61
C ASP A 122 8.52 11.91 11.09
N TYR A 123 8.58 10.79 10.38
CA TYR A 123 8.49 10.79 8.93
C TYR A 123 7.10 11.21 8.39
N GLY A 124 6.00 10.81 9.04
CA GLY A 124 4.66 11.23 8.66
C GLY A 124 4.48 12.73 8.86
N SER A 125 4.81 13.25 10.05
CA SER A 125 4.85 14.68 10.32
C SER A 125 5.73 15.45 9.32
N LEU A 126 6.87 14.88 8.92
CA LEU A 126 7.75 15.49 7.93
C LEU A 126 7.07 15.68 6.58
N ILE A 127 6.23 14.72 6.15
CA ILE A 127 5.42 14.83 4.93
C ILE A 127 4.41 15.98 5.04
N TRP A 128 3.50 15.94 6.02
CA TRP A 128 2.38 16.89 6.09
C TRP A 128 2.80 18.31 6.46
N VAL A 129 3.84 18.47 7.28
CA VAL A 129 4.41 19.80 7.58
C VAL A 129 5.08 20.38 6.33
N THR A 130 5.77 19.55 5.54
CA THR A 130 6.43 20.00 4.31
C THR A 130 5.41 20.40 3.24
N LEU A 131 4.34 19.60 3.05
CA LEU A 131 3.25 19.92 2.12
C LEU A 131 2.60 21.28 2.45
N GLN A 132 2.49 21.61 3.73
CA GLN A 132 1.97 22.91 4.20
C GLN A 132 2.95 24.07 3.98
N ARG A 133 4.24 23.82 3.68
CA ARG A 133 5.31 24.83 3.66
C ARG A 133 6.06 24.94 2.33
N SER A 134 5.73 24.10 1.34
CA SER A 134 6.47 24.01 0.06
C SER A 134 5.55 24.03 -1.15
N ARG A 135 6.01 24.63 -2.25
CA ARG A 135 5.22 24.77 -3.49
C ARG A 135 5.63 23.79 -4.58
N ASN A 136 6.85 23.26 -4.51
CA ASN A 136 7.45 22.39 -5.53
C ASN A 136 8.41 21.38 -4.89
N ALA A 137 8.89 20.42 -5.67
CA ALA A 137 9.71 19.30 -5.22
C ALA A 137 11.06 19.74 -4.63
N ARG A 138 11.70 20.76 -5.21
CA ARG A 138 12.98 21.30 -4.69
C ARG A 138 12.81 22.01 -3.36
N GLU A 139 11.78 22.84 -3.25
CA GLU A 139 11.39 23.45 -1.99
C GLU A 139 11.04 22.39 -0.94
N ALA A 140 10.36 21.31 -1.34
CA ALA A 140 10.03 20.21 -0.44
C ALA A 140 11.27 19.52 0.11
N ILE A 141 12.24 19.12 -0.74
CA ILE A 141 13.50 18.51 -0.29
C ILE A 141 14.24 19.46 0.65
N THR A 142 14.32 20.75 0.31
CA THR A 142 14.96 21.76 1.15
C THR A 142 14.27 21.91 2.50
N THR A 143 12.94 22.00 2.52
CA THR A 143 12.13 22.11 3.73
C THR A 143 12.27 20.87 4.61
N MET A 144 12.16 19.67 4.04
CA MET A 144 12.30 18.41 4.78
C MET A 144 13.67 18.32 5.46
N THR A 145 14.72 18.60 4.70
CA THR A 145 16.09 18.44 5.19
C THR A 145 16.47 19.52 6.20
N ASN A 146 15.96 20.74 6.06
CA ASN A 146 16.09 21.79 7.07
C ASN A 146 15.32 21.47 8.35
N LEU A 147 14.06 21.02 8.25
CA LEU A 147 13.26 20.62 9.41
C LEU A 147 13.98 19.52 10.22
N VAL A 148 14.53 18.54 9.52
CA VAL A 148 15.30 17.46 10.15
C VAL A 148 16.61 17.97 10.75
N ALA A 149 17.33 18.87 10.09
CA ALA A 149 18.55 19.46 10.62
C ALA A 149 18.30 20.31 11.89
N ASP A 150 17.25 21.13 11.88
CA ASP A 150 16.95 22.11 12.93
C ASP A 150 16.24 21.48 14.14
N HIS A 151 15.44 20.43 13.91
CA HIS A 151 14.55 19.87 14.93
C HIS A 151 14.80 18.39 15.20
N GLY A 152 15.73 17.78 14.48
CA GLY A 152 16.10 16.38 14.60
C GLY A 152 15.05 15.44 14.01
N TYR A 153 15.50 14.23 13.68
CA TYR A 153 14.67 13.18 13.09
C TYR A 153 14.33 12.11 14.13
N ALA A 154 13.06 11.72 14.17
CA ALA A 154 12.47 10.80 15.13
C ALA A 154 11.79 9.62 14.43
N SER A 155 12.44 9.05 13.41
CA SER A 155 11.98 7.83 12.72
C SER A 155 13.14 6.85 12.45
N THR A 156 12.77 5.76 11.78
CA THR A 156 13.67 4.86 11.04
C THR A 156 14.04 5.45 9.68
N GLY A 157 14.78 4.72 8.84
CA GLY A 157 15.12 5.16 7.49
C GLY A 157 13.94 5.08 6.50
N GLU A 158 13.80 6.11 5.66
CA GLU A 158 12.66 6.28 4.75
C GLU A 158 13.11 6.65 3.33
N SER A 159 12.43 6.07 2.34
CA SER A 159 12.46 6.57 0.95
C SER A 159 11.25 7.46 0.72
N PHE A 160 11.44 8.77 0.54
CA PHE A 160 10.37 9.69 0.18
C PHE A 160 10.26 9.87 -1.33
N SER A 161 9.05 9.78 -1.85
CA SER A 161 8.73 10.08 -3.25
C SER A 161 8.10 11.46 -3.31
N ILE A 162 8.71 12.36 -4.08
CA ILE A 162 8.34 13.79 -4.12
C ILE A 162 8.14 14.20 -5.57
N ALA A 163 6.95 14.71 -5.92
CA ALA A 163 6.67 15.18 -7.27
C ALA A 163 5.94 16.52 -7.30
N ASP A 164 6.22 17.29 -8.34
CA ASP A 164 5.39 18.41 -8.79
C ASP A 164 5.12 18.29 -10.30
N GLN A 165 4.60 19.35 -10.95
CA GLN A 165 4.28 19.33 -12.39
C GLN A 165 5.52 19.14 -13.31
N ASN A 166 6.72 19.33 -12.77
CA ASN A 166 7.98 19.38 -13.50
C ASN A 166 8.89 18.21 -13.15
N GLU A 167 9.09 17.96 -11.86
CA GLU A 167 10.11 17.04 -11.35
C GLU A 167 9.50 15.92 -10.52
N LEU A 168 10.21 14.78 -10.51
CA LEU A 168 9.93 13.62 -9.69
C LEU A 168 11.24 13.17 -9.04
N TRP A 169 11.25 13.06 -7.73
CA TRP A 169 12.43 12.81 -6.92
C TRP A 169 12.20 11.65 -5.97
N ILE A 170 13.30 10.93 -5.70
CA ILE A 170 13.43 9.93 -4.67
C ILE A 170 14.42 10.49 -3.65
N LEU A 171 14.04 10.59 -2.38
CA LEU A 171 14.89 11.03 -1.27
C LEU A 171 15.02 9.89 -0.26
N GLU A 172 16.19 9.31 -0.13
CA GLU A 172 16.49 8.33 0.93
C GLU A 172 17.16 9.05 2.11
N LEU A 173 16.56 8.93 3.29
CA LEU A 173 16.94 9.66 4.48
C LEU A 173 16.96 8.71 5.69
N ILE A 174 18.02 8.78 6.49
CA ILE A 174 18.14 8.03 7.74
C ILE A 174 18.70 8.91 8.86
N GLY A 175 18.18 8.73 10.07
CA GLY A 175 18.65 9.45 11.25
C GLY A 175 20.13 9.22 11.57
N LYS A 176 20.70 10.06 12.43
CA LYS A 176 22.04 9.85 12.99
C LYS A 176 22.03 9.06 14.30
N GLY A 177 20.87 8.53 14.70
CA GLY A 177 20.67 7.74 15.92
C GLY A 177 21.26 8.39 17.17
N ARG A 178 22.10 7.63 17.88
CA ARG A 178 22.82 8.11 19.07
C ARG A 178 24.00 9.05 18.77
N HIS A 179 24.38 9.18 17.49
CA HIS A 179 25.62 9.86 17.08
C HIS A 179 25.43 11.34 16.77
N GLY A 180 24.19 11.84 16.68
CA GLY A 180 23.94 13.26 16.50
C GLY A 180 22.49 13.63 16.26
N LEU A 181 22.24 14.93 16.16
CA LEU A 181 20.96 15.50 15.75
C LEU A 181 20.83 15.44 14.21
N GLY A 182 19.62 15.16 13.73
CA GLY A 182 19.28 15.19 12.30
C GLY A 182 19.48 13.85 11.60
N ALA A 183 19.69 13.93 10.28
CA ALA A 183 19.78 12.79 9.38
C ALA A 183 20.87 12.99 8.33
N VAL A 184 21.28 11.89 7.71
CA VAL A 184 22.03 11.87 6.45
C VAL A 184 21.10 11.40 5.34
N TRP A 185 21.29 11.92 4.14
CA TRP A 185 20.35 11.68 3.05
C TRP A 185 20.97 11.88 1.67
N VAL A 186 20.34 11.25 0.68
CA VAL A 186 20.61 11.43 -0.75
C VAL A 186 19.29 11.50 -1.50
N ALA A 187 19.18 12.37 -2.50
CA ALA A 187 18.03 12.50 -3.37
C ALA A 187 18.45 12.43 -4.85
N ARG A 188 17.68 11.70 -5.64
CA ARG A 188 17.89 11.52 -7.08
C ARG A 188 16.64 11.90 -7.86
N LYS A 189 16.82 12.72 -8.91
CA LYS A 189 15.77 13.06 -9.88
C LYS A 189 15.53 11.85 -10.78
N VAL A 190 14.28 11.41 -10.91
CA VAL A 190 13.92 10.35 -11.86
C VAL A 190 14.06 10.92 -13.28
N PRO A 191 14.86 10.29 -14.17
CA PRO A 191 15.09 10.83 -15.50
C PRO A 191 13.83 10.88 -16.37
N GLU A 192 13.85 11.74 -17.39
CA GLU A 192 12.73 11.84 -18.34
C GLU A 192 12.45 10.52 -19.05
N GLY A 193 11.18 10.10 -19.05
CA GLY A 193 10.73 8.88 -19.71
C GLY A 193 11.04 7.61 -18.94
N TYR A 194 11.43 7.70 -17.67
CA TYR A 194 11.66 6.55 -16.78
C TYR A 194 10.55 6.37 -15.75
N VAL A 195 10.48 5.16 -15.22
CA VAL A 195 9.65 4.79 -14.07
C VAL A 195 10.51 4.16 -12.99
N SER A 196 10.07 4.28 -11.74
CA SER A 196 10.75 3.72 -10.57
C SER A 196 9.74 3.03 -9.66
N GLY A 197 10.24 2.34 -8.64
CA GLY A 197 9.44 1.79 -7.56
C GLY A 197 10.27 1.72 -6.28
N HIS A 198 9.61 1.90 -5.15
CA HIS A 198 10.20 1.78 -3.82
C HIS A 198 9.36 0.85 -2.97
N ALA A 199 10.04 0.15 -2.08
CA ALA A 199 9.47 -0.70 -1.08
C ALA A 199 10.29 -0.48 0.19
N ASN A 200 10.20 -1.39 1.15
CA ASN A 200 10.91 -1.28 2.43
C ASN A 200 12.41 -1.63 2.35
N GLN A 201 13.12 -1.09 1.34
CA GLN A 201 14.56 -1.27 1.10
C GLN A 201 15.09 -0.03 0.38
N ALA A 202 16.18 0.57 0.87
CA ALA A 202 16.89 1.65 0.18
C ALA A 202 17.52 1.12 -1.11
N ARG A 203 17.45 1.91 -2.18
CA ARG A 203 17.83 1.53 -3.55
C ARG A 203 18.86 2.48 -4.16
N ILE A 204 19.08 3.68 -3.63
CA ILE A 204 20.14 4.56 -4.12
C ILE A 204 21.48 3.98 -3.69
N THR A 205 22.25 3.48 -4.67
CA THR A 205 23.60 2.96 -4.44
C THR A 205 24.63 4.08 -4.55
N THR A 206 25.58 3.97 -5.47
CA THR A 206 26.51 5.06 -5.82
C THR A 206 25.77 6.19 -6.53
N PHE A 207 26.15 7.43 -6.25
CA PHE A 207 25.54 8.61 -6.85
C PHE A 207 26.59 9.65 -7.28
N PRO A 208 26.30 10.47 -8.31
CA PRO A 208 27.20 11.53 -8.72
C PRO A 208 27.39 12.58 -7.61
N LEU A 209 28.64 12.97 -7.36
CA LEU A 209 28.97 14.00 -6.36
C LEU A 209 28.99 15.42 -6.95
N ASP A 210 29.07 15.54 -8.29
CA ASP A 210 29.12 16.79 -9.05
C ASP A 210 27.99 16.83 -10.12
N ASP A 211 26.74 16.68 -9.65
CA ASP A 211 25.53 16.82 -10.48
C ASP A 211 24.38 17.42 -9.64
N PRO A 212 24.46 18.69 -9.24
CA PRO A 212 23.45 19.32 -8.38
C PRO A 212 22.06 19.42 -9.04
N GLU A 213 21.99 19.27 -10.36
CA GLU A 213 20.74 19.27 -11.09
C GLU A 213 19.97 17.96 -10.89
N ASN A 214 20.64 16.80 -10.83
CA ASN A 214 19.93 15.51 -10.70
C ASN A 214 20.20 14.78 -9.38
N THR A 215 21.14 15.29 -8.57
CA THR A 215 21.55 14.67 -7.31
C THR A 215 21.75 15.73 -6.22
N LEU A 216 21.02 15.57 -5.11
CA LEU A 216 21.20 16.37 -3.90
C LEU A 216 21.56 15.43 -2.75
N TYR A 217 22.39 15.84 -1.81
CA TYR A 217 22.74 15.00 -0.65
C TYR A 217 23.19 15.85 0.52
N SER A 218 23.08 15.31 1.74
CA SER A 218 23.65 15.96 2.93
C SER A 218 25.17 16.05 2.80
N LYS A 219 25.74 17.22 3.08
CA LYS A 219 27.20 17.48 2.93
C LYS A 219 28.09 16.49 3.68
N ASP A 220 27.56 15.89 4.75
CA ASP A 220 28.24 14.93 5.60
C ASP A 220 27.83 13.47 5.37
N VAL A 221 27.11 13.15 4.27
CA VAL A 221 26.62 11.78 4.01
C VAL A 221 27.72 10.73 4.01
N ILE A 222 28.92 11.07 3.53
CA ILE A 222 30.08 10.15 3.50
C ILE A 222 30.92 10.28 4.76
N THR A 223 31.20 11.52 5.21
CA THR A 223 32.05 11.76 6.38
C THR A 223 31.42 11.21 7.66
N PHE A 224 30.10 11.33 7.81
CA PHE A 224 29.37 10.73 8.93
C PHE A 224 29.59 9.22 8.98
N ALA A 225 29.41 8.49 7.87
CA ALA A 225 29.65 7.05 7.81
C ALA A 225 31.08 6.68 8.23
N ARG A 226 32.08 7.47 7.80
CA ARG A 226 33.48 7.26 8.22
C ARG A 226 33.68 7.50 9.71
N ASP A 227 33.12 8.59 10.24
CA ASP A 227 33.29 8.99 11.63
C ASP A 227 32.72 7.95 12.61
N ILE A 228 31.67 7.23 12.20
CA ILE A 228 31.06 6.16 12.99
C ILE A 228 31.53 4.75 12.60
N GLY A 229 32.45 4.63 11.65
CA GLY A 229 33.09 3.37 11.27
C GLY A 229 32.28 2.46 10.35
N LEU A 230 31.26 2.98 9.65
CA LEU A 230 30.47 2.23 8.66
C LEU A 230 31.12 2.17 7.28
N TYR A 231 32.07 3.05 6.98
CA TYR A 231 32.70 3.15 5.66
C TYR A 231 34.15 3.63 5.74
N ASP A 232 35.04 3.08 4.91
CA ASP A 232 36.46 3.48 4.83
C ASP A 232 36.98 3.62 3.39
N GLY A 233 36.17 3.31 2.37
CA GLY A 233 36.52 3.37 0.96
C GLY A 233 36.60 4.79 0.36
N ALA A 234 36.83 4.89 -0.95
CA ALA A 234 36.90 6.17 -1.66
C ALA A 234 35.53 6.84 -1.80
N ASP A 235 35.46 8.18 -1.86
CA ASP A 235 34.16 8.89 -2.02
C ASP A 235 33.38 8.43 -3.27
N THR A 236 34.09 8.12 -4.34
CA THR A 236 33.51 7.67 -5.63
C THR A 236 32.89 6.27 -5.57
N GLU A 237 33.18 5.49 -4.54
CA GLU A 237 32.67 4.13 -4.34
C GLU A 237 31.58 4.08 -3.26
N PHE A 238 31.26 5.21 -2.62
CA PHE A 238 30.26 5.27 -1.57
C PHE A 238 28.88 4.94 -2.12
N SER A 239 28.23 3.95 -1.51
CA SER A 239 26.87 3.50 -1.84
C SER A 239 25.95 3.73 -0.65
N PHE A 240 24.92 4.58 -0.79
CA PHE A 240 24.06 4.95 0.33
C PHE A 240 23.33 3.71 0.88
N SER A 241 22.70 2.94 0.01
CA SER A 241 22.03 1.69 0.39
C SER A 241 23.01 0.70 1.01
N ASP A 242 24.16 0.41 0.41
CA ASP A 242 25.04 -0.64 0.97
C ASP A 242 25.63 -0.25 2.34
N VAL A 243 25.75 1.05 2.63
CA VAL A 243 26.27 1.56 3.91
C VAL A 243 25.17 1.70 4.97
N TYR A 244 23.99 2.21 4.63
CA TYR A 244 22.96 2.57 5.61
C TYR A 244 21.77 1.61 5.68
N ASP A 245 21.59 0.78 4.66
CA ASP A 245 20.53 -0.24 4.57
C ASP A 245 20.95 -1.39 3.63
N PRO A 246 21.96 -2.20 4.02
CA PRO A 246 22.50 -3.24 3.16
C PRO A 246 21.45 -4.29 2.84
N VAL A 247 21.37 -4.68 1.56
CA VAL A 247 20.37 -5.65 1.09
C VAL A 247 20.60 -7.02 1.74
N THR A 248 19.58 -7.52 2.40
CA THR A 248 19.52 -8.88 2.96
C THR A 248 18.59 -9.77 2.12
N PHE A 249 18.43 -11.03 2.51
CA PHE A 249 17.37 -11.87 1.94
C PHE A 249 16.00 -11.19 2.06
N ASP A 250 15.68 -10.59 3.20
CA ASP A 250 14.40 -9.91 3.47
C ASP A 250 14.21 -8.69 2.56
N GLY A 251 15.27 -7.87 2.44
CA GLY A 251 15.28 -6.70 1.55
C GLY A 251 15.05 -7.10 0.10
N ALA A 252 15.67 -8.19 -0.35
CA ALA A 252 15.47 -8.71 -1.69
C ALA A 252 14.09 -9.36 -1.89
N ARG A 253 13.70 -10.26 -0.98
CA ARG A 253 12.54 -11.15 -1.12
C ARG A 253 11.22 -10.48 -0.79
N PHE A 254 11.16 -9.59 0.20
CA PHE A 254 9.93 -8.95 0.63
C PHE A 254 9.79 -7.52 0.12
N CYS A 255 10.87 -6.89 -0.33
CA CYS A 255 10.85 -5.48 -0.75
C CYS A 255 11.13 -5.37 -2.24
N GLU A 256 12.34 -5.71 -2.66
CA GLU A 256 12.73 -5.60 -4.07
C GLU A 256 11.92 -6.53 -4.98
N ALA A 257 11.42 -7.67 -4.49
CA ALA A 257 10.49 -8.52 -5.23
C ALA A 257 9.23 -7.77 -5.69
N ARG A 258 8.66 -6.87 -4.85
CA ARG A 258 7.50 -6.05 -5.21
C ARG A 258 7.82 -5.11 -6.37
N VAL A 259 8.97 -4.42 -6.28
CA VAL A 259 9.45 -3.55 -7.35
C VAL A 259 9.75 -4.36 -8.62
N TRP A 260 10.34 -5.55 -8.48
CA TRP A 260 10.60 -6.48 -9.57
C TRP A 260 9.32 -6.90 -10.27
N SER A 261 8.24 -7.16 -9.53
CA SER A 261 6.94 -7.53 -10.11
C SER A 261 6.40 -6.42 -10.98
N TYR A 262 6.40 -5.18 -10.47
CA TYR A 262 6.00 -4.01 -11.26
C TYR A 262 6.89 -3.81 -12.49
N PHE A 263 8.21 -3.91 -12.35
CA PHE A 263 9.13 -3.79 -13.49
C PHE A 263 8.94 -4.94 -14.50
N SER A 264 8.61 -6.14 -14.04
CA SER A 264 8.36 -7.30 -14.91
C SER A 264 7.13 -7.09 -15.79
N THR A 265 6.06 -6.47 -15.28
CA THR A 265 4.85 -6.22 -16.08
C THR A 265 5.09 -5.18 -17.19
N ILE A 266 5.96 -4.20 -16.96
CA ILE A 266 6.24 -3.11 -17.92
C ILE A 266 7.44 -3.38 -18.85
N MET A 267 8.39 -4.22 -18.44
CA MET A 267 9.61 -4.53 -19.21
C MET A 267 9.52 -5.88 -19.93
N GLY A 268 8.60 -6.76 -19.51
CA GLY A 268 8.39 -8.07 -20.10
C GLY A 268 9.35 -9.16 -19.59
N LYS A 269 9.17 -10.36 -20.15
CA LYS A 269 9.75 -11.60 -19.61
C LYS A 269 11.27 -11.64 -19.57
N GLU A 270 11.97 -11.13 -20.60
CA GLU A 270 13.44 -11.16 -20.62
C GLU A 270 14.04 -10.37 -19.45
N TRP A 271 13.47 -9.21 -19.14
CA TRP A 271 13.87 -8.41 -17.99
C TRP A 271 13.52 -9.10 -16.67
N SER A 272 12.32 -9.69 -16.60
CA SER A 272 11.86 -10.44 -15.43
C SER A 272 12.79 -11.61 -15.09
N ASP A 273 13.12 -12.45 -16.07
CA ASP A 273 14.02 -13.60 -15.92
C ASP A 273 15.42 -13.17 -15.47
N LYS A 274 15.92 -12.03 -15.96
CA LYS A 274 17.26 -11.52 -15.64
C LYS A 274 17.45 -11.20 -14.15
N TYR A 275 16.40 -10.75 -13.46
CA TYR A 275 16.47 -10.30 -12.06
C TYR A 275 15.66 -11.18 -11.11
N LEU A 276 15.14 -12.32 -11.58
CA LEU A 276 14.34 -13.23 -10.77
C LEU A 276 15.14 -13.80 -9.58
N ASP A 277 16.42 -14.13 -9.78
CA ASP A 277 17.28 -14.67 -8.72
C ASP A 277 17.55 -13.64 -7.59
N TYR A 278 17.63 -12.36 -7.94
CA TYR A 278 17.67 -11.25 -7.00
C TYR A 278 16.34 -11.11 -6.26
N ALA A 279 15.21 -11.06 -6.96
CA ALA A 279 13.87 -11.00 -6.34
C ALA A 279 13.56 -12.23 -5.46
N GLN A 280 14.19 -13.37 -5.72
CA GLN A 280 14.11 -14.57 -4.89
C GLN A 280 15.06 -14.55 -3.68
N GLY A 281 15.94 -13.56 -3.58
CA GLY A 281 16.94 -13.46 -2.51
C GLY A 281 18.11 -14.42 -2.66
N TYR A 282 18.27 -15.10 -3.80
CA TYR A 282 19.36 -16.05 -4.05
C TYR A 282 20.63 -15.38 -4.56
N ASN A 283 20.52 -14.20 -5.17
CA ASN A 283 21.67 -13.44 -5.69
C ASN A 283 21.56 -11.95 -5.38
N LEU A 284 21.96 -11.56 -4.17
CA LEU A 284 21.86 -10.18 -3.68
C LEU A 284 22.77 -9.19 -4.44
N SER A 285 23.75 -9.68 -5.21
CA SER A 285 24.65 -8.86 -6.01
C SER A 285 24.07 -8.41 -7.35
N ASN A 286 23.06 -9.12 -7.87
CA ASN A 286 22.39 -8.81 -9.14
C ASN A 286 21.29 -7.75 -8.94
N ARG A 287 21.64 -6.63 -8.29
CA ARG A 287 20.67 -5.58 -7.93
C ARG A 287 19.98 -5.01 -9.16
N MET A 288 18.68 -4.76 -9.04
CA MET A 288 17.91 -4.06 -10.07
C MET A 288 18.34 -2.59 -10.17
N PRO A 289 18.24 -1.97 -11.36
CA PRO A 289 18.46 -0.53 -11.49
C PRO A 289 17.40 0.25 -10.71
N LEU A 290 17.77 1.44 -10.22
CA LEU A 290 16.86 2.33 -9.49
C LEU A 290 15.60 2.64 -10.31
N TRP A 291 15.73 2.81 -11.62
CA TRP A 291 14.63 3.05 -12.55
C TRP A 291 14.81 2.29 -13.87
N VAL A 292 13.71 2.11 -14.59
CA VAL A 292 13.69 1.47 -15.91
C VAL A 292 12.94 2.35 -16.92
N LYS A 293 13.27 2.21 -18.20
CA LYS A 293 12.56 2.88 -19.28
C LYS A 293 11.49 1.92 -19.82
N PRO A 294 10.19 2.19 -19.61
CA PRO A 294 9.14 1.25 -19.98
C PRO A 294 9.04 1.12 -21.52
N THR A 295 8.56 -0.02 -22.00
CA THR A 295 8.40 -0.27 -23.44
C THR A 295 7.23 0.48 -24.07
N ALA A 296 6.28 0.92 -23.24
CA ALA A 296 5.13 1.75 -23.60
C ALA A 296 4.90 2.82 -22.52
N LYS A 297 4.15 3.88 -22.87
CA LYS A 297 3.73 4.87 -21.88
C LYS A 297 2.75 4.25 -20.88
N ILE A 298 2.82 4.70 -19.63
CA ILE A 298 2.05 4.16 -18.50
C ILE A 298 0.90 5.11 -18.16
N SER A 299 -0.32 4.60 -18.09
CA SER A 299 -1.49 5.37 -17.66
C SER A 299 -1.67 5.35 -16.14
N PRO A 300 -2.40 6.30 -15.55
CA PRO A 300 -2.78 6.23 -14.14
C PRO A 300 -3.49 4.91 -13.78
N GLN A 301 -4.29 4.37 -14.70
CA GLN A 301 -4.98 3.08 -14.55
C GLN A 301 -3.99 1.91 -14.50
N ASP A 302 -2.92 1.93 -15.31
CA ASP A 302 -1.87 0.91 -15.24
C ASP A 302 -1.16 0.95 -13.89
N VAL A 303 -0.95 2.15 -13.33
CA VAL A 303 -0.37 2.30 -11.98
C VAL A 303 -1.34 1.78 -10.91
N MET A 304 -2.64 2.10 -10.99
CA MET A 304 -3.66 1.52 -10.09
C MET A 304 -3.65 -0.01 -10.15
N GLN A 305 -3.53 -0.59 -11.34
CA GLN A 305 -3.41 -2.05 -11.49
C GLN A 305 -2.10 -2.58 -10.89
N GLY A 306 -0.98 -1.85 -11.03
CA GLY A 306 0.29 -2.18 -10.38
C GLY A 306 0.17 -2.23 -8.85
N MET A 307 -0.59 -1.31 -8.25
CA MET A 307 -0.87 -1.31 -6.81
C MET A 307 -1.72 -2.50 -6.35
N ARG A 308 -2.36 -3.23 -7.28
CA ARG A 308 -3.21 -4.41 -7.00
C ARG A 308 -2.47 -5.74 -7.14
N ASN A 309 -1.18 -5.71 -7.44
CA ASN A 309 -0.45 -6.89 -7.86
C ASN A 309 -0.11 -7.84 -6.69
N HIS A 310 -0.25 -9.14 -6.97
CA HIS A 310 0.12 -10.25 -6.12
C HIS A 310 1.07 -11.24 -6.81
N TYR A 311 1.96 -10.73 -7.66
CA TYR A 311 2.89 -11.54 -8.46
C TYR A 311 2.23 -12.42 -9.53
N GLU A 312 1.03 -12.10 -9.97
CA GLU A 312 0.26 -12.90 -10.93
C GLU A 312 1.07 -13.19 -12.19
N GLY A 313 1.05 -14.46 -12.64
CA GLY A 313 1.79 -14.86 -13.85
C GLY A 313 3.29 -15.04 -13.68
N THR A 314 3.81 -14.99 -12.44
CA THR A 314 5.24 -15.12 -12.16
C THR A 314 5.57 -16.32 -11.26
N ALA A 315 6.86 -16.61 -11.11
CA ALA A 315 7.35 -17.65 -10.19
C ALA A 315 7.10 -17.34 -8.69
N LEU A 316 6.64 -16.13 -8.36
CA LEU A 316 6.33 -15.71 -6.98
C LEU A 316 4.81 -15.68 -6.71
N ASP A 317 3.99 -16.07 -7.70
CA ASP A 317 2.55 -16.18 -7.57
C ASP A 317 2.19 -17.21 -6.49
N ASN A 318 1.57 -16.73 -5.41
CA ASN A 318 1.14 -17.52 -4.28
C ASN A 318 -0.39 -17.74 -4.28
N SER A 319 -1.09 -17.58 -5.40
CA SER A 319 -2.53 -17.87 -5.47
C SER A 319 -2.86 -19.37 -5.37
N GLY A 320 -1.88 -20.25 -5.54
CA GLY A 320 -2.12 -21.69 -5.59
C GLY A 320 -2.60 -22.19 -6.96
N THR A 321 -2.83 -21.28 -7.92
CA THR A 321 -3.44 -21.60 -9.23
C THR A 321 -2.42 -22.14 -10.25
N GLN A 322 -1.21 -21.60 -10.26
CA GLN A 322 -0.12 -22.04 -11.13
C GLN A 322 0.78 -23.07 -10.45
N PHE A 323 1.05 -22.86 -9.16
CA PHE A 323 1.84 -23.73 -8.32
C PHE A 323 0.99 -24.15 -7.13
N PRO A 324 0.77 -25.46 -6.88
CA PRO A 324 -0.01 -25.92 -5.75
C PRO A 324 0.50 -25.33 -4.43
N ASP A 325 -0.32 -24.52 -3.78
CA ASP A 325 -0.02 -23.91 -2.48
C ASP A 325 -1.22 -24.06 -1.55
N VAL A 326 -1.06 -24.91 -0.54
CA VAL A 326 -2.06 -25.15 0.50
C VAL A 326 -2.39 -23.89 1.30
N GLY A 327 -1.44 -22.96 1.43
CA GLY A 327 -1.62 -21.69 2.12
C GLY A 327 -2.59 -20.73 1.44
N ALA A 328 -2.92 -20.95 0.16
CA ALA A 328 -3.96 -20.19 -0.55
C ALA A 328 -5.38 -20.68 -0.22
N GLU A 329 -5.47 -21.77 0.56
CA GLU A 329 -6.69 -22.46 0.98
C GLU A 329 -7.57 -22.89 -0.20
N SER A 330 -8.82 -23.26 0.06
CA SER A 330 -9.75 -23.67 -1.00
C SER A 330 -10.23 -22.50 -1.88
N ALA A 331 -9.93 -21.27 -1.50
CA ALA A 331 -10.40 -20.06 -2.15
C ALA A 331 -9.36 -19.42 -3.10
N HIS A 332 -8.14 -19.96 -3.14
CA HIS A 332 -6.99 -19.42 -3.90
C HIS A 332 -6.71 -17.94 -3.60
N LEU A 333 -6.81 -17.56 -2.32
CA LEU A 333 -6.52 -16.20 -1.86
C LEU A 333 -5.00 -15.92 -2.01
N PRO A 334 -4.59 -14.90 -2.78
CA PRO A 334 -3.17 -14.56 -2.96
C PRO A 334 -2.58 -13.77 -1.77
N ILE A 335 -3.26 -13.75 -0.63
CA ILE A 335 -2.85 -13.09 0.61
C ILE A 335 -2.59 -14.17 1.67
N ARG A 336 -1.54 -13.99 2.47
CA ARG A 336 -1.24 -14.87 3.61
C ARG A 336 -1.48 -14.13 4.91
N HIS A 337 -2.37 -14.67 5.74
CA HIS A 337 -2.59 -14.14 7.07
C HIS A 337 -1.43 -14.50 8.00
N GLY A 338 -0.97 -13.52 8.78
CA GLY A 338 0.07 -13.72 9.79
C GLY A 338 1.41 -13.08 9.43
N SER A 339 2.46 -13.52 10.11
CA SER A 339 3.80 -12.96 9.96
C SER A 339 4.47 -13.38 8.65
N LEU A 340 5.37 -12.54 8.15
CA LEU A 340 6.21 -12.87 6.99
C LEU A 340 7.08 -14.09 7.24
N TYR A 341 7.51 -14.30 8.49
CA TYR A 341 8.23 -15.48 8.91
C TYR A 341 7.40 -16.32 9.88
N TRP A 342 7.52 -17.64 9.77
CA TRP A 342 6.84 -18.58 10.65
C TRP A 342 7.63 -19.89 10.83
N SER A 343 7.30 -20.60 11.90
CA SER A 343 7.75 -21.96 12.19
C SER A 343 6.62 -22.71 12.90
N THR A 344 6.65 -24.04 12.90
CA THR A 344 5.67 -24.88 13.61
C THR A 344 6.34 -25.62 14.75
N PRO A 345 5.59 -26.13 15.74
CA PRO A 345 6.15 -26.97 16.80
C PRO A 345 6.95 -28.17 16.27
N ASP A 346 6.50 -28.78 15.18
CA ASP A 346 7.15 -29.92 14.53
C ASP A 346 8.36 -29.53 13.66
N HIS A 347 8.51 -28.23 13.35
CA HIS A 347 9.58 -27.69 12.51
C HIS A 347 10.28 -26.49 13.16
N LYS A 348 10.43 -26.48 14.50
CA LYS A 348 10.99 -25.36 15.27
C LYS A 348 12.43 -24.96 14.90
N ASP A 349 13.20 -25.89 14.34
CA ASP A 349 14.60 -25.66 13.95
C ASP A 349 14.72 -25.12 12.51
N LYS A 350 13.59 -24.82 11.86
CA LYS A 350 13.51 -24.25 10.52
C LYS A 350 12.63 -23.01 10.52
N GLN A 351 12.97 -22.06 9.67
CA GLN A 351 12.17 -20.87 9.42
C GLN A 351 11.62 -20.94 7.99
N TYR A 352 10.34 -20.61 7.85
CA TYR A 352 9.61 -20.53 6.60
C TYR A 352 9.07 -19.12 6.44
N PHE A 353 8.67 -18.76 5.22
CA PHE A 353 8.15 -17.42 4.96
C PHE A 353 6.88 -17.42 4.11
N ASN A 354 6.20 -16.27 4.13
CA ASN A 354 5.08 -15.93 3.27
C ASN A 354 5.51 -14.84 2.28
N GLU A 355 5.02 -14.89 1.04
CA GLU A 355 5.28 -13.81 0.08
C GLU A 355 4.68 -12.48 0.53
N ARG A 356 5.42 -11.39 0.33
CA ARG A 356 4.93 -10.02 0.54
C ARG A 356 4.53 -9.43 -0.81
N THR A 357 3.24 -9.50 -1.15
CA THR A 357 2.63 -8.92 -2.37
C THR A 357 2.51 -7.40 -2.29
N ILE A 358 2.28 -6.68 -3.40
CA ILE A 358 2.09 -5.21 -3.36
C ILE A 358 0.79 -4.85 -2.63
N ALA A 359 -0.32 -5.45 -3.07
CA ALA A 359 -1.61 -5.36 -2.40
C ALA A 359 -1.62 -6.21 -1.12
N GLN A 360 -2.24 -5.71 -0.07
CA GLN A 360 -2.20 -6.28 1.27
C GLN A 360 -3.49 -6.01 2.04
N SER A 361 -3.93 -6.99 2.83
CA SER A 361 -5.08 -6.81 3.73
C SER A 361 -4.87 -5.78 4.86
N PRO A 362 -3.66 -5.49 5.37
CA PRO A 362 -3.44 -4.38 6.32
C PRO A 362 -3.29 -3.00 5.67
N THR A 363 -3.56 -2.83 4.37
CA THR A 363 -3.48 -1.50 3.71
C THR A 363 -4.45 -0.54 4.39
N GLY A 364 -3.95 0.57 4.94
CA GLY A 364 -4.79 1.63 5.48
C GLY A 364 -5.46 2.40 4.35
N TRP A 365 -4.67 2.92 3.42
CA TRP A 365 -5.11 3.53 2.15
C TRP A 365 -4.15 3.20 1.03
N SER A 366 -4.68 3.32 -0.19
CA SER A 366 -3.95 3.33 -1.44
C SER A 366 -4.23 4.64 -2.16
N ILE A 367 -3.20 5.35 -2.61
CA ILE A 367 -3.34 6.56 -3.42
C ILE A 367 -2.60 6.41 -4.73
N VAL A 368 -3.16 6.98 -5.79
CA VAL A 368 -2.45 7.27 -7.04
C VAL A 368 -2.57 8.77 -7.29
N CYS A 369 -1.50 9.50 -7.02
CA CYS A 369 -1.44 10.95 -7.13
C CYS A 369 -0.83 11.35 -8.47
N GLN A 370 -1.49 12.28 -9.15
CA GLN A 370 -0.97 12.90 -10.37
C GLN A 370 -0.60 14.35 -10.08
N SER A 371 0.63 14.72 -10.40
CA SER A 371 1.05 16.12 -10.61
C SER A 371 1.00 16.41 -12.10
N ARG A 372 -0.15 16.92 -12.56
CA ARG A 372 -0.48 17.10 -13.98
C ARG A 372 0.25 18.31 -14.55
N ALA A 373 1.01 18.11 -15.62
CA ALA A 373 1.63 19.23 -16.34
C ALA A 373 0.58 20.08 -17.08
N ASP A 374 0.98 21.29 -17.48
CA ASP A 374 0.25 22.14 -18.42
C ASP A 374 -1.19 22.54 -18.00
N VAL A 375 -1.52 22.42 -16.72
CA VAL A 375 -2.76 22.92 -16.10
C VAL A 375 -2.44 23.96 -15.02
N PRO A 376 -3.38 24.87 -14.69
CA PRO A 376 -3.23 25.77 -13.55
C PRO A 376 -2.89 24.99 -12.26
N LYS A 377 -2.07 25.58 -11.39
CA LYS A 377 -1.60 24.94 -10.14
C LYS A 377 -2.75 24.42 -9.27
N GLU A 378 -3.88 25.11 -9.27
CA GLU A 378 -5.07 24.73 -8.51
C GLU A 378 -5.62 23.35 -8.93
N MET A 379 -5.38 22.96 -10.19
CA MET A 379 -5.78 21.69 -10.79
C MET A 379 -4.64 20.68 -10.87
N ALA A 380 -3.41 21.08 -10.55
CA ALA A 380 -2.22 20.28 -10.82
C ALA A 380 -2.22 18.95 -10.06
N ALA A 381 -2.58 18.97 -8.78
CA ALA A 381 -2.71 17.77 -7.97
C ALA A 381 -4.10 17.14 -8.15
N LEU A 382 -4.13 15.89 -8.65
CA LEU A 382 -5.30 15.02 -8.62
C LEU A 382 -4.92 13.72 -7.90
N MET A 383 -5.48 13.51 -6.72
CA MET A 383 -5.27 12.31 -5.91
C MET A 383 -6.43 11.34 -6.15
N TRP A 384 -6.12 10.17 -6.69
CA TRP A 384 -7.05 9.05 -6.74
C TRP A 384 -6.95 8.29 -5.43
N PHE A 385 -7.91 8.50 -4.53
CA PHE A 385 -7.88 7.95 -3.18
C PHE A 385 -8.70 6.66 -3.08
N GLY A 386 -8.08 5.61 -2.56
CA GLY A 386 -8.69 4.35 -2.15
C GLY A 386 -8.39 4.08 -0.68
N ILE A 387 -9.31 3.37 -0.02
CA ILE A 387 -9.19 2.98 1.39
C ILE A 387 -9.19 1.45 1.50
N ASP A 388 -8.53 0.89 2.52
CA ASP A 388 -8.35 -0.56 2.65
C ASP A 388 -7.45 -1.15 1.53
N ASP A 389 -7.37 -2.48 1.46
CA ASP A 389 -6.65 -3.24 0.43
C ASP A 389 -6.94 -2.74 -1.00
N SER A 390 -5.88 -2.29 -1.68
CA SER A 390 -5.90 -1.78 -3.05
C SER A 390 -6.55 -2.75 -4.06
N SER A 391 -6.46 -4.07 -3.82
CA SER A 391 -7.06 -5.10 -4.67
C SER A 391 -8.59 -5.08 -4.65
N THR A 392 -9.19 -4.66 -3.53
CA THR A 392 -10.64 -4.61 -3.32
C THR A 392 -11.19 -3.18 -3.18
N SER A 393 -10.32 -2.18 -3.30
CA SER A 393 -10.67 -0.77 -3.17
C SER A 393 -10.87 -0.06 -4.52
N VAL A 394 -11.79 0.91 -4.51
CA VAL A 394 -12.10 1.81 -5.62
C VAL A 394 -11.36 3.11 -5.38
N HIS A 395 -10.54 3.53 -6.33
CA HIS A 395 -9.94 4.86 -6.28
C HIS A 395 -10.89 5.90 -6.86
N PHE A 396 -11.15 6.96 -6.12
CA PHE A 396 -11.97 8.09 -6.59
C PHE A 396 -11.17 9.41 -6.59
N PRO A 397 -11.49 10.34 -7.49
CA PRO A 397 -10.70 11.55 -7.68
C PRO A 397 -10.96 12.61 -6.60
N VAL A 398 -9.87 13.13 -6.04
CA VAL A 398 -9.84 14.24 -5.07
C VAL A 398 -8.82 15.27 -5.55
N TYR A 399 -9.28 16.48 -5.89
CA TYR A 399 -8.37 17.57 -6.29
C TYR A 399 -7.56 18.09 -5.09
N GLY A 400 -6.30 18.46 -5.29
CA GLY A 400 -5.45 18.96 -4.18
C GLY A 400 -5.84 20.33 -3.63
N SER A 401 -6.66 21.08 -4.35
CA SER A 401 -7.16 22.40 -3.93
C SER A 401 -8.53 22.35 -3.25
N VAL A 402 -9.10 21.17 -3.00
CA VAL A 402 -10.40 21.12 -2.31
C VAL A 402 -10.29 21.68 -0.89
N THR A 403 -11.36 22.33 -0.44
CA THR A 403 -11.43 22.92 0.90
C THR A 403 -12.23 22.08 1.88
N LYS A 404 -12.70 20.90 1.45
CA LYS A 404 -13.46 19.96 2.26
C LYS A 404 -13.32 18.54 1.71
N VAL A 405 -13.38 17.56 2.60
CA VAL A 405 -13.46 16.13 2.31
C VAL A 405 -14.86 15.60 2.64
N SER A 406 -15.34 14.58 1.92
CA SER A 406 -16.58 13.87 2.24
C SER A 406 -16.53 13.30 3.67
N GLN A 407 -17.62 13.45 4.43
CA GLN A 407 -17.62 13.20 5.87
C GLN A 407 -17.26 11.75 6.23
N GLY A 408 -17.69 10.78 5.42
CA GLY A 408 -17.40 9.36 5.66
C GLY A 408 -15.96 8.95 5.36
N TRP A 409 -15.17 9.87 4.79
CA TRP A 409 -13.76 9.69 4.45
C TRP A 409 -12.85 10.61 5.27
N ALA A 410 -13.41 11.53 6.06
CA ALA A 410 -12.67 12.54 6.79
C ALA A 410 -12.39 12.13 8.24
N GLY A 411 -11.30 12.64 8.81
CA GLY A 411 -10.97 12.47 10.22
C GLY A 411 -9.58 12.96 10.57
N LEU A 412 -9.20 12.72 11.82
CA LEU A 412 -7.92 13.09 12.40
C LEU A 412 -7.12 11.84 12.73
N GLY A 413 -5.81 11.94 12.62
CA GLY A 413 -4.89 10.83 12.91
C GLY A 413 -3.99 11.08 14.13
N PRO A 414 -3.12 10.11 14.46
CA PRO A 414 -2.12 10.24 15.51
C PRO A 414 -1.24 11.50 15.41
N GLN A 415 -0.92 11.93 14.18
CA GLN A 415 -0.13 13.14 13.90
C GLN A 415 -0.85 14.43 14.35
N ASP A 416 -2.17 14.38 14.54
CA ASP A 416 -2.99 15.48 15.06
C ASP A 416 -3.17 15.38 16.58
N GLY A 417 -2.53 14.41 17.24
CA GLY A 417 -2.76 14.08 18.65
C GLY A 417 -4.12 13.43 18.89
N ALA A 418 -4.73 12.84 17.86
CA ALA A 418 -6.02 12.18 17.93
C ALA A 418 -5.87 10.64 17.89
N THR A 419 -6.73 9.94 18.61
CA THR A 419 -6.84 8.48 18.52
C THR A 419 -8.04 8.12 17.64
N PRO A 420 -7.83 7.47 16.49
CA PRO A 420 -8.93 7.05 15.63
C PRO A 420 -9.84 5.98 16.27
N PRO A 421 -11.14 5.92 15.91
CA PRO A 421 -12.11 5.00 16.51
C PRO A 421 -12.08 3.57 15.92
N LEU A 422 -10.90 2.94 15.88
CA LEU A 422 -10.65 1.59 15.33
C LEU A 422 -11.52 0.45 15.92
N MET A 423 -12.04 0.65 17.13
CA MET A 423 -12.85 -0.37 17.81
C MET A 423 -14.36 -0.11 17.69
N THR A 424 -14.77 0.91 16.95
CA THR A 424 -16.18 1.29 16.78
C THR A 424 -16.59 1.17 15.32
N PHE A 425 -17.30 0.09 15.00
CA PHE A 425 -17.90 -0.09 13.67
C PHE A 425 -18.92 1.00 13.37
N SER A 426 -18.87 1.55 12.14
CA SER A 426 -19.83 2.52 11.64
C SER A 426 -20.05 2.35 10.14
N LEU A 427 -21.32 2.35 9.71
CA LEU A 427 -21.69 2.37 8.29
C LEU A 427 -21.52 3.76 7.66
N ASP A 428 -21.32 4.80 8.48
CA ASP A 428 -20.97 6.14 8.01
C ASP A 428 -19.47 6.27 7.71
N SER A 429 -18.67 5.25 8.02
CA SER A 429 -17.23 5.20 7.76
C SER A 429 -16.92 4.40 6.51
N ALA A 430 -16.24 5.04 5.54
CA ALA A 430 -15.78 4.36 4.34
C ALA A 430 -14.84 3.19 4.68
N PHE A 431 -14.01 3.32 5.70
CA PHE A 431 -13.09 2.26 6.13
C PHE A 431 -13.83 0.94 6.37
N TYR A 432 -14.87 0.95 7.22
CA TYR A 432 -15.60 -0.28 7.53
C TYR A 432 -16.51 -0.76 6.39
N VAL A 433 -17.09 0.15 5.61
CA VAL A 433 -17.90 -0.25 4.45
C VAL A 433 -17.04 -0.96 3.40
N PHE A 434 -15.80 -0.52 3.21
CA PHE A 434 -14.84 -1.21 2.33
C PHE A 434 -14.36 -2.54 2.94
N ASN A 435 -14.07 -2.58 4.24
CA ASN A 435 -13.72 -3.82 4.92
C ASN A 435 -14.81 -4.91 4.78
N LEU A 436 -16.09 -4.54 4.76
CA LEU A 436 -17.18 -5.50 4.55
C LEU A 436 -17.04 -6.22 3.20
N VAL A 437 -16.74 -5.50 2.13
CA VAL A 437 -16.53 -6.07 0.80
C VAL A 437 -15.24 -6.89 0.76
N ALA A 438 -14.14 -6.34 1.28
CA ALA A 438 -12.84 -7.01 1.29
C ALA A 438 -12.89 -8.35 2.03
N ASN A 439 -13.38 -8.37 3.27
CA ASN A 439 -13.49 -9.59 4.08
C ASN A 439 -14.45 -10.61 3.47
N TRP A 440 -15.52 -10.14 2.82
CA TRP A 440 -16.41 -11.05 2.09
C TRP A 440 -15.70 -11.69 0.90
N ALA A 441 -14.94 -10.91 0.13
CA ALA A 441 -14.13 -11.41 -0.98
C ALA A 441 -13.06 -12.40 -0.52
N TYR A 442 -12.30 -12.09 0.55
CA TYR A 442 -11.26 -12.96 1.08
C TYR A 442 -11.76 -14.37 1.41
N SER A 443 -13.00 -14.48 1.91
CA SER A 443 -13.57 -15.78 2.28
C SER A 443 -13.71 -16.77 1.11
N ARG A 444 -13.88 -16.25 -0.11
CA ARG A 444 -14.15 -17.02 -1.33
C ARG A 444 -13.65 -16.25 -2.55
N TRP A 445 -12.34 -15.98 -2.56
CA TRP A 445 -11.69 -15.09 -3.52
C TRP A 445 -12.04 -15.43 -4.97
N ASP A 446 -11.83 -16.66 -5.42
CA ASP A 446 -12.10 -17.05 -6.82
C ASP A 446 -13.49 -16.72 -7.36
N VAL A 447 -14.52 -16.82 -6.51
CA VAL A 447 -15.91 -16.69 -6.95
C VAL A 447 -16.47 -15.29 -6.68
N ILE A 448 -15.98 -14.60 -5.65
CA ILE A 448 -16.47 -13.26 -5.27
C ILE A 448 -15.62 -12.16 -5.90
N TYR A 449 -14.30 -12.30 -5.88
CA TYR A 449 -13.37 -11.28 -6.35
C TYR A 449 -13.60 -10.85 -7.81
N PRO A 450 -13.95 -11.75 -8.77
CA PRO A 450 -14.24 -11.33 -10.14
C PRO A 450 -15.34 -10.26 -10.26
N ASP A 451 -16.39 -10.33 -9.43
CA ASP A 451 -17.42 -9.29 -9.40
C ASP A 451 -16.91 -7.99 -8.75
N VAL A 452 -16.07 -8.12 -7.71
CA VAL A 452 -15.46 -6.98 -7.00
C VAL A 452 -14.58 -6.19 -7.96
N ILE A 453 -13.60 -6.83 -8.61
CA ILE A 453 -12.70 -6.15 -9.54
C ILE A 453 -13.46 -5.58 -10.75
N ALA A 454 -14.48 -6.27 -11.26
CA ALA A 454 -15.32 -5.73 -12.33
C ALA A 454 -16.06 -4.44 -11.89
N ARG A 455 -16.59 -4.41 -10.66
CA ARG A 455 -17.24 -3.21 -10.10
C ARG A 455 -16.25 -2.06 -9.90
N ILE A 456 -15.04 -2.37 -9.40
CA ILE A 456 -13.96 -1.39 -9.23
C ILE A 456 -13.62 -0.75 -10.57
N LEU A 457 -13.26 -1.55 -11.57
CA LEU A 457 -12.85 -1.06 -12.89
C LEU A 457 -13.96 -0.23 -13.56
N SER A 458 -15.23 -0.65 -13.42
CA SER A 458 -16.36 0.10 -13.95
C SER A 458 -16.54 1.47 -13.27
N LYS A 459 -16.35 1.57 -11.94
CA LYS A 459 -16.47 2.83 -11.21
C LYS A 459 -15.30 3.76 -11.53
N GLU A 460 -14.07 3.24 -11.52
CA GLU A 460 -12.87 4.00 -11.86
C GLU A 460 -12.95 4.58 -13.27
N ALA A 461 -13.33 3.77 -14.27
CA ALA A 461 -13.53 4.25 -15.64
C ALA A 461 -14.53 5.42 -15.71
N ALA A 462 -15.68 5.30 -15.03
CA ALA A 462 -16.67 6.37 -14.98
C ALA A 462 -16.13 7.64 -14.29
N TYR A 463 -15.29 7.50 -13.26
CA TYR A 463 -14.67 8.64 -12.60
C TYR A 463 -13.63 9.34 -13.47
N PHE A 464 -12.83 8.59 -14.24
CA PHE A 464 -11.93 9.19 -15.24
C PHE A 464 -12.70 10.00 -16.28
N ASP A 465 -13.84 9.51 -16.76
CA ASP A 465 -14.67 10.27 -17.71
C ASP A 465 -15.26 11.52 -17.07
N ARG A 466 -15.74 11.43 -15.82
CA ARG A 466 -16.20 12.60 -15.06
C ARG A 466 -15.12 13.66 -14.84
N VAL A 467 -13.86 13.26 -14.63
CA VAL A 467 -12.72 14.20 -14.53
C VAL A 467 -12.52 14.92 -15.87
N LYS A 468 -12.50 14.19 -16.98
CA LYS A 468 -12.37 14.77 -18.34
C LYS A 468 -13.49 15.77 -18.66
N GLU A 469 -14.70 15.53 -18.18
CA GLU A 469 -15.85 16.44 -18.35
C GLU A 469 -15.76 17.68 -17.46
N THR A 470 -15.20 17.55 -16.26
CA THR A 470 -15.16 18.61 -15.24
C THR A 470 -13.98 19.56 -15.44
N ASP A 471 -12.81 19.04 -15.83
CA ASP A 471 -11.59 19.82 -15.97
C ASP A 471 -11.74 21.07 -16.88
N PRO A 472 -12.37 21.00 -18.07
CA PRO A 472 -12.56 22.19 -18.91
C PRO A 472 -13.40 23.28 -18.23
N GLN A 473 -14.34 22.90 -17.38
CA GLN A 473 -15.21 23.84 -16.65
C GLN A 473 -14.41 24.56 -15.56
N VAL A 474 -13.59 23.82 -14.82
CA VAL A 474 -12.67 24.39 -13.81
C VAL A 474 -11.67 25.32 -14.49
N ALA A 475 -11.07 24.89 -15.61
CA ALA A 475 -10.13 25.71 -16.37
C ALA A 475 -10.78 27.00 -16.89
N ALA A 476 -12.02 26.95 -17.36
CA ALA A 476 -12.76 28.14 -17.80
C ALA A 476 -12.99 29.15 -16.66
N LEU A 477 -13.35 28.68 -15.46
CA LEU A 477 -13.50 29.53 -14.27
C LEU A 477 -12.16 30.20 -13.91
N LEU A 478 -11.07 29.44 -13.88
CA LEU A 478 -9.73 29.96 -13.60
C LEU A 478 -9.27 30.99 -14.64
N ASN A 479 -9.48 30.71 -15.93
CA ASN A 479 -9.13 31.63 -17.03
C ASN A 479 -9.93 32.93 -16.98
N ASN A 480 -11.14 32.92 -16.43
CA ASN A 480 -11.96 34.10 -16.20
C ASN A 480 -11.65 34.83 -14.88
N GLY A 481 -10.66 34.35 -14.11
CA GLY A 481 -10.27 34.92 -12.82
C GLY A 481 -11.14 34.49 -11.64
N ASP A 482 -12.10 33.58 -11.84
CA ASP A 482 -12.97 33.05 -10.77
C ASP A 482 -12.33 31.85 -10.07
N LYS A 483 -11.26 32.12 -9.31
CA LYS A 483 -10.58 31.10 -8.51
C LYS A 483 -11.49 30.47 -7.46
N LYS A 484 -12.39 31.26 -6.85
CA LYS A 484 -13.30 30.77 -5.82
C LYS A 484 -14.29 29.76 -6.40
N GLY A 485 -14.95 30.10 -7.51
CA GLY A 485 -15.87 29.20 -8.21
C GLY A 485 -15.18 27.92 -8.69
N ALA A 486 -13.94 28.01 -9.18
CA ALA A 486 -13.16 26.84 -9.58
C ALA A 486 -12.89 25.88 -8.40
N VAL A 487 -12.49 26.41 -7.25
CA VAL A 487 -12.25 25.62 -6.03
C VAL A 487 -13.55 25.03 -5.48
N GLU A 488 -14.65 25.77 -5.51
CA GLU A 488 -15.98 25.28 -5.10
C GLU A 488 -16.47 24.15 -6.00
N LEU A 489 -16.25 24.25 -7.32
CA LEU A 489 -16.57 23.18 -8.28
C LEU A 489 -15.74 21.91 -8.01
N MET A 490 -14.42 22.02 -7.85
CA MET A 490 -13.55 20.88 -7.54
C MET A 490 -13.90 20.23 -6.19
N THR A 491 -14.22 21.05 -5.19
CA THR A 491 -14.63 20.59 -3.86
C THR A 491 -15.92 19.80 -3.97
N SER A 492 -16.95 20.38 -4.59
CA SER A 492 -18.26 19.73 -4.74
C SER A 492 -18.16 18.43 -5.54
N PHE A 493 -17.40 18.45 -6.64
CA PHE A 493 -17.13 17.26 -7.45
C PHE A 493 -16.55 16.10 -6.61
N SER A 494 -15.51 16.38 -5.83
CA SER A 494 -14.81 15.36 -5.04
C SER A 494 -15.67 14.86 -3.88
N THR A 495 -16.38 15.76 -3.19
CA THR A 495 -17.27 15.38 -2.08
C THR A 495 -18.48 14.59 -2.54
N ASP A 496 -19.10 14.98 -3.66
CA ASP A 496 -20.28 14.30 -4.20
C ASP A 496 -19.94 12.88 -4.66
N ILE A 497 -18.76 12.68 -5.27
CA ILE A 497 -18.28 11.34 -5.62
C ILE A 497 -18.05 10.51 -4.36
N GLY A 498 -17.34 11.05 -3.36
CA GLY A 498 -17.06 10.33 -2.12
C GLY A 498 -18.34 9.93 -1.35
N ASP A 499 -19.30 10.85 -1.24
CA ASP A 499 -20.59 10.60 -0.58
C ASP A 499 -21.42 9.54 -1.32
N GLN A 500 -21.41 9.56 -2.65
CA GLN A 500 -22.13 8.57 -3.46
C GLN A 500 -21.44 7.21 -3.44
N LEU A 501 -20.11 7.18 -3.53
CA LEU A 501 -19.32 5.94 -3.52
C LEU A 501 -19.56 5.17 -2.23
N LEU A 502 -19.57 5.84 -1.08
CA LEU A 502 -19.85 5.19 0.21
C LEU A 502 -21.20 4.45 0.20
N LYS A 503 -22.26 5.12 -0.28
CA LYS A 503 -23.61 4.53 -0.38
C LYS A 503 -23.65 3.37 -1.38
N ASP A 504 -23.05 3.56 -2.55
CA ASP A 504 -22.99 2.57 -3.61
C ASP A 504 -22.20 1.32 -3.19
N TRP A 505 -21.12 1.50 -2.43
CA TRP A 505 -20.27 0.41 -1.98
C TRP A 505 -20.96 -0.44 -0.91
N PHE A 506 -21.70 0.19 0.01
CA PHE A 506 -22.53 -0.56 0.96
C PHE A 506 -23.68 -1.30 0.26
N ALA A 507 -24.33 -0.69 -0.74
CA ALA A 507 -25.33 -1.38 -1.56
C ALA A 507 -24.72 -2.57 -2.30
N PHE A 508 -23.52 -2.41 -2.86
CA PHE A 508 -22.78 -3.47 -3.53
C PHE A 508 -22.41 -4.63 -2.59
N PHE A 509 -22.01 -4.35 -1.35
CA PHE A 509 -21.87 -5.39 -0.34
C PHE A 509 -23.16 -6.20 -0.18
N GLY A 510 -24.32 -5.54 -0.13
CA GLY A 510 -25.63 -6.19 -0.10
C GLY A 510 -25.88 -7.10 -1.32
N GLU A 511 -25.51 -6.65 -2.53
CA GLU A 511 -25.59 -7.46 -3.75
C GLU A 511 -24.72 -8.72 -3.65
N LEU A 512 -23.46 -8.57 -3.23
CA LEU A 512 -22.53 -9.68 -3.05
C LEU A 512 -23.02 -10.65 -1.97
N PHE A 513 -23.53 -10.14 -0.86
CA PHE A 513 -24.06 -10.96 0.22
C PHE A 513 -25.24 -11.81 -0.27
N VAL A 514 -26.19 -11.20 -0.99
CA VAL A 514 -27.33 -11.93 -1.56
C VAL A 514 -26.88 -12.97 -2.59
N LYS A 515 -25.94 -12.62 -3.47
CA LYS A 515 -25.42 -13.52 -4.52
C LYS A 515 -24.66 -14.70 -3.95
N TYR A 516 -23.84 -14.49 -2.91
CA TYR A 516 -22.87 -15.46 -2.39
C TYR A 516 -23.15 -15.94 -0.95
N ARG A 517 -24.42 -16.11 -0.57
CA ARG A 517 -24.80 -16.56 0.79
C ARG A 517 -24.72 -18.07 0.96
N ASP A 518 -24.39 -18.51 2.18
CA ASP A 518 -24.51 -19.90 2.65
C ASP A 518 -23.75 -20.95 1.81
N GLY A 519 -22.69 -20.56 1.10
CA GLY A 519 -21.95 -21.45 0.19
C GLY A 519 -22.63 -21.68 -1.16
N TYR A 520 -23.67 -20.90 -1.47
CA TYR A 520 -24.35 -20.92 -2.76
C TYR A 520 -23.95 -19.72 -3.62
N VAL A 521 -24.02 -19.91 -4.92
CA VAL A 521 -24.04 -18.83 -5.92
C VAL A 521 -25.46 -18.73 -6.45
N THR A 522 -26.07 -17.57 -6.28
CA THR A 522 -27.47 -17.30 -6.64
C THR A 522 -27.56 -16.25 -7.73
N THR A 523 -28.21 -16.59 -8.84
CA THR A 523 -28.45 -15.68 -9.97
C THR A 523 -29.94 -15.48 -10.22
N ALA A 524 -30.35 -14.28 -10.62
CA ALA A 524 -31.75 -14.02 -10.93
C ALA A 524 -32.22 -14.88 -12.11
N ASN A 525 -33.33 -15.58 -11.92
CA ASN A 525 -34.04 -16.36 -12.94
C ASN A 525 -35.55 -16.21 -12.71
N PRO A 526 -36.19 -15.20 -13.33
CA PRO A 526 -37.62 -14.93 -13.17
C PRO A 526 -38.52 -16.11 -13.57
N LYS A 527 -38.00 -17.10 -14.30
CA LYS A 527 -38.75 -18.29 -14.71
C LYS A 527 -38.95 -19.29 -13.56
N ILE A 528 -38.21 -19.16 -12.45
CA ILE A 528 -38.32 -20.02 -11.27
C ILE A 528 -39.28 -19.39 -10.25
N PRO A 529 -40.52 -19.90 -10.06
CA PRO A 529 -41.53 -19.22 -9.25
C PRO A 529 -41.24 -19.15 -7.75
N VAL A 530 -40.34 -20.00 -7.24
CA VAL A 530 -40.10 -20.13 -5.79
C VAL A 530 -39.30 -18.94 -5.25
N CYS A 531 -38.21 -18.58 -5.91
CA CYS A 531 -37.34 -17.47 -5.48
C CYS A 531 -37.04 -16.46 -6.59
N GLY A 532 -37.52 -16.69 -7.82
CA GLY A 532 -37.10 -15.91 -8.98
C GLY A 532 -35.60 -16.05 -9.25
N CYS A 533 -35.00 -17.18 -8.90
CA CYS A 533 -33.56 -17.38 -8.88
C CYS A 533 -33.13 -18.81 -9.23
N ASP A 534 -31.95 -18.96 -9.81
CA ASP A 534 -31.18 -20.20 -9.81
C ASP A 534 -30.18 -20.13 -8.65
N SER A 535 -30.01 -21.21 -7.91
CA SER A 535 -29.08 -21.26 -6.78
C SER A 535 -28.39 -22.63 -6.75
N ALA A 536 -27.06 -22.63 -6.74
CA ALA A 536 -26.24 -23.82 -6.73
C ALA A 536 -25.16 -23.71 -5.66
N SER A 537 -24.99 -24.79 -4.88
CA SER A 537 -23.89 -24.88 -3.92
C SER A 537 -22.58 -25.03 -4.68
N GLN A 538 -21.57 -24.26 -4.27
CA GLN A 538 -20.21 -24.43 -4.76
C GLN A 538 -19.52 -25.47 -3.87
N GLY A 539 -19.17 -26.60 -4.47
CA GLY A 539 -18.25 -27.55 -3.84
C GLY A 539 -16.82 -27.00 -3.84
N TYR A 540 -15.89 -27.80 -3.32
CA TYR A 540 -14.47 -27.47 -3.41
C TYR A 540 -13.88 -27.84 -4.78
N SER A 541 -12.68 -27.34 -5.09
CA SER A 541 -11.93 -27.74 -6.27
C SER A 541 -11.51 -29.22 -6.18
N ASP A 542 -11.22 -29.85 -7.32
CA ASP A 542 -10.71 -31.22 -7.37
C ASP A 542 -9.41 -31.37 -6.56
N GLN A 543 -8.53 -30.36 -6.60
CA GLN A 543 -7.31 -30.32 -5.78
C GLN A 543 -7.63 -30.43 -4.28
N TRP A 544 -8.64 -29.70 -3.81
CA TRP A 544 -9.01 -29.73 -2.41
C TRP A 544 -9.73 -31.04 -2.03
N TYR A 545 -10.59 -31.57 -2.90
CA TYR A 545 -11.18 -32.89 -2.67
C TYR A 545 -10.15 -34.01 -2.67
N ASN A 546 -9.14 -33.96 -3.54
CA ASN A 546 -8.02 -34.90 -3.50
C ASN A 546 -7.28 -34.80 -2.17
N ARG A 547 -7.03 -33.58 -1.66
CA ARG A 547 -6.44 -33.41 -0.34
C ARG A 547 -7.30 -33.99 0.79
N VAL A 548 -8.62 -33.81 0.73
CA VAL A 548 -9.55 -34.44 1.68
C VAL A 548 -9.39 -35.96 1.66
N VAL A 549 -9.29 -36.58 0.47
CA VAL A 549 -9.05 -38.01 0.33
C VAL A 549 -7.68 -38.41 0.88
N ASP A 550 -6.62 -37.71 0.50
CA ASP A 550 -5.23 -38.04 0.88
C ASP A 550 -4.99 -37.93 2.38
N GLU A 551 -5.54 -36.91 3.04
CA GLU A 551 -5.35 -36.68 4.48
C GLU A 551 -6.28 -37.52 5.36
N ASN A 552 -7.40 -38.01 4.84
CA ASN A 552 -8.40 -38.74 5.63
C ASN A 552 -8.57 -40.22 5.24
N GLY A 553 -7.88 -40.68 4.19
CA GLY A 553 -7.95 -42.04 3.68
C GLY A 553 -9.39 -42.46 3.38
N GLU A 554 -9.80 -43.63 3.89
CA GLU A 554 -11.12 -44.21 3.63
C GLU A 554 -12.25 -43.57 4.46
N ARG A 555 -11.97 -42.60 5.33
CA ARG A 555 -12.99 -42.02 6.23
C ARG A 555 -14.24 -41.51 5.51
N TYR A 556 -14.07 -40.96 4.31
CA TYR A 556 -15.14 -40.42 3.46
C TYR A 556 -15.47 -41.32 2.26
N LEU A 557 -14.85 -42.50 2.16
CA LEU A 557 -15.12 -43.45 1.09
C LEU A 557 -16.49 -44.09 1.32
N VAL A 558 -17.36 -44.04 0.30
CA VAL A 558 -18.66 -44.70 0.35
C VAL A 558 -18.45 -46.22 0.29
N PRO A 559 -19.07 -47.03 1.18
CA PRO A 559 -18.99 -48.48 1.13
C PRO A 559 -19.41 -49.07 -0.23
N ALA A 560 -18.71 -50.10 -0.70
CA ALA A 560 -18.90 -50.68 -2.04
C ALA A 560 -20.29 -51.30 -2.27
N ASP A 561 -21.00 -51.69 -1.23
CA ASP A 561 -22.38 -52.18 -1.27
C ASP A 561 -23.42 -51.04 -1.33
N ALA A 562 -23.05 -49.83 -0.91
CA ALA A 562 -23.90 -48.64 -0.94
C ALA A 562 -23.90 -47.89 -2.28
N THR A 563 -22.92 -48.13 -3.17
CA THR A 563 -22.81 -47.45 -4.47
C THR A 563 -23.94 -47.80 -5.45
N ASN A 564 -24.69 -48.88 -5.20
CA ASN A 564 -25.85 -49.28 -6.00
C ASN A 564 -27.16 -48.57 -5.60
N LEU A 565 -27.18 -47.81 -4.50
CA LEU A 565 -28.34 -47.07 -4.03
C LEU A 565 -28.28 -45.63 -4.55
N LYS A 566 -28.87 -45.36 -5.72
CA LYS A 566 -29.03 -43.98 -6.19
C LYS A 566 -29.90 -43.19 -5.21
N ALA A 567 -29.26 -42.30 -4.45
CA ALA A 567 -29.95 -41.34 -3.61
C ALA A 567 -30.76 -40.38 -4.50
N GLY A 568 -32.02 -40.16 -4.14
CA GLY A 568 -32.90 -39.18 -4.75
C GLY A 568 -32.60 -37.79 -4.23
N LYS A 569 -33.36 -36.80 -4.71
CA LYS A 569 -33.20 -35.36 -4.43
C LYS A 569 -33.16 -34.97 -2.94
N HIS A 570 -33.53 -35.88 -2.02
CA HIS A 570 -33.55 -35.68 -0.58
C HIS A 570 -32.61 -36.64 0.18
N GLY A 571 -31.59 -37.22 -0.48
CA GLY A 571 -30.67 -38.15 0.18
C GLY A 571 -31.32 -39.49 0.58
N ARG A 572 -32.52 -39.79 0.05
CA ARG A 572 -33.22 -41.05 0.30
C ARG A 572 -33.07 -41.99 -0.90
N PRO A 573 -32.93 -43.30 -0.72
CA PRO A 573 -32.90 -44.24 -1.83
C PRO A 573 -34.10 -44.02 -2.76
N THR A 574 -33.87 -43.92 -4.07
CA THR A 574 -34.94 -43.90 -5.08
C THR A 574 -35.48 -45.29 -5.39
N THR A 575 -34.82 -46.34 -4.89
CA THR A 575 -35.22 -47.73 -5.02
C THR A 575 -36.49 -48.01 -4.22
N SER A 576 -37.43 -48.73 -4.83
CA SER A 576 -38.66 -49.12 -4.15
C SER A 576 -38.33 -50.10 -3.01
N LYS A 577 -39.18 -50.18 -1.97
CA LYS A 577 -39.07 -51.21 -0.91
C LYS A 577 -39.02 -52.65 -1.46
N ARG A 578 -39.42 -52.87 -2.72
CA ARG A 578 -39.41 -54.16 -3.40
C ARG A 578 -38.02 -54.55 -3.90
N ASP A 579 -37.21 -53.57 -4.29
CA ASP A 579 -35.86 -53.77 -4.83
C ASP A 579 -34.81 -53.95 -3.71
N LEU A 580 -35.07 -53.40 -2.52
CA LEU A 580 -34.23 -53.60 -1.33
C LEU A 580 -34.26 -55.05 -0.80
N ARG A 581 -35.25 -55.88 -1.17
CA ARG A 581 -35.32 -57.28 -0.73
C ARG A 581 -34.40 -58.23 -1.52
N ALA A 582 -33.83 -57.77 -2.64
CA ALA A 582 -32.89 -58.55 -3.44
C ALA A 582 -31.43 -58.44 -2.94
N PHE A 583 -31.19 -57.63 -1.90
CA PHE A 583 -29.86 -57.36 -1.33
C PHE A 583 -29.64 -58.03 0.05
N ASN A 584 -30.49 -58.99 0.44
CA ASN A 584 -30.32 -59.82 1.64
C ASN A 584 -29.84 -61.22 1.28
#